data_AF-A0A2R7SV53-F1
#
_entry.id   AF-A0A2R7SV53-F1
#
_cell.length_a   1.000
_cell.length_b   1.000
_cell.length_c   1.000
_cell.angle_alpha   90.00
_cell.angle_beta   90.00
_cell.angle_gamma   90.00
#
_symmetry.space_group_name_H-M   'P 1'
#
loop_
_entity.id
_entity.type
_entity.pdbx_description
1 polymer ?
#
loop_
_entity_poly.entity_id
_entity_poly.type
_entity_poly.pdbx_seq_one_letter_code
_entity_poly.pdbx_strand_id
1 'polypeptide(L)'
;MSTDPQTPAAQRRWRAACPNCGAPVEFASAASSTAVCGFCRSTLLRERGVQGDVLERIGQSAEIFEDYSPLQLGTTGRWMGSGFAVVGRVQRGSELGNWNEWHLLFDASDKPRVAWLSEDNGQFVLSLE
;
A
#
# COMPACT_ATOMS: atom_id res chain seq x y z
N MET A 1 -10.87 -25.88 -23.56
CA MET A 1 -9.97 -24.72 -23.59
C MET A 1 -10.77 -23.47 -23.32
N SER A 2 -10.69 -22.92 -22.12
CA SER A 2 -10.96 -21.50 -21.83
C SER A 2 -10.36 -21.22 -20.45
N THR A 3 -9.18 -20.61 -20.40
CA THR A 3 -8.58 -20.08 -19.18
C THR A 3 -8.87 -18.59 -19.15
N ASP A 4 -9.91 -18.22 -18.42
CA ASP A 4 -10.27 -16.84 -18.12
C ASP A 4 -9.18 -16.24 -17.21
N PRO A 5 -8.56 -15.08 -17.53
CA PRO A 5 -7.63 -14.43 -16.62
C PRO A 5 -8.42 -13.94 -15.41
N GLN A 6 -8.37 -14.72 -14.32
CA GLN A 6 -8.97 -14.37 -13.04
C GLN A 6 -8.44 -13.01 -12.61
N THR A 7 -9.32 -12.00 -12.65
CA THR A 7 -9.06 -10.71 -11.99
C THR A 7 -8.78 -11.01 -10.52
N PRO A 8 -7.68 -10.52 -9.93
CA PRO A 8 -7.37 -10.79 -8.54
C PRO A 8 -8.59 -10.42 -7.68
N ALA A 9 -9.12 -11.42 -6.97
CA ALA A 9 -10.34 -11.27 -6.20
C ALA A 9 -10.18 -10.07 -5.25
N ALA A 10 -11.10 -9.10 -5.33
CA ALA A 10 -11.04 -7.87 -4.57
C ALA A 10 -10.82 -8.20 -3.08
N GLN A 11 -9.58 -8.00 -2.60
CA GLN A 11 -9.24 -8.28 -1.22
C GLN A 11 -10.19 -7.47 -0.32
N ARG A 12 -10.73 -8.10 0.73
CA ARG A 12 -11.65 -7.44 1.67
C ARG A 12 -10.97 -6.18 2.20
N ARG A 13 -11.45 -5.02 1.76
CA ARG A 13 -11.09 -3.73 2.32
C ARG A 13 -11.61 -3.68 3.75
N TRP A 14 -10.71 -3.44 4.69
CA TRP A 14 -11.08 -3.25 6.09
C TRP A 14 -11.20 -1.75 6.35
N ARG A 15 -12.30 -1.32 7.00
CA ARG A 15 -12.59 0.09 7.27
C ARG A 15 -12.80 0.28 8.77
N ALA A 16 -12.28 1.38 9.31
CA ALA A 16 -12.48 1.74 10.70
C ALA A 16 -12.38 3.26 10.90
N ALA A 17 -12.82 3.73 12.06
CA ALA A 17 -12.67 5.14 12.45
C ALA A 17 -11.26 5.40 13.00
N CYS A 18 -10.64 6.50 12.57
CA CYS A 18 -9.37 6.94 13.12
C CYS A 18 -9.53 7.27 14.62
N PRO A 19 -8.73 6.68 15.53
CA PRO A 19 -8.85 6.96 16.97
C PRO A 19 -8.46 8.40 17.34
N ASN A 20 -7.76 9.12 16.45
CA ASN A 20 -7.31 10.49 16.69
C ASN A 20 -8.33 11.56 16.27
N CYS A 21 -9.05 11.36 15.16
CA CYS A 21 -9.95 12.38 14.61
C CYS A 21 -11.36 11.89 14.23
N GLY A 22 -11.65 10.59 14.37
CA GLY A 22 -12.94 9.99 14.03
C GLY A 22 -13.21 9.77 12.54
N ALA A 23 -12.35 10.29 11.64
CA ALA A 23 -12.54 10.13 10.20
C ALA A 23 -12.36 8.68 9.73
N PRO A 24 -13.03 8.24 8.64
CA PRO A 24 -12.88 6.89 8.13
C PRO A 24 -11.48 6.64 7.57
N VAL A 25 -10.94 5.46 7.85
CA VAL A 25 -9.66 4.97 7.31
C VAL A 25 -9.92 3.64 6.62
N GLU A 26 -9.43 3.50 5.38
CA GLU A 26 -9.47 2.25 4.63
C GLU A 26 -8.10 1.59 4.59
N PHE A 27 -8.08 0.28 4.79
CA PHE A 27 -6.92 -0.57 4.58
C PHE A 27 -7.08 -1.24 3.21
N ALA A 28 -6.09 -1.03 2.34
CA ALA A 28 -6.14 -1.49 0.95
C ALA A 28 -6.22 -3.01 0.82
N SER A 29 -5.76 -3.75 1.83
CA SER A 29 -5.81 -5.20 1.91
C SER A 29 -6.16 -5.67 3.32
N ALA A 30 -6.77 -6.84 3.43
CA ALA A 30 -6.95 -7.53 4.70
C ALA A 30 -5.60 -7.88 5.38
N ALA A 31 -4.53 -7.97 4.60
CA ALA A 31 -3.16 -8.23 5.06
C ALA A 31 -2.42 -6.96 5.50
N SER A 32 -2.95 -5.76 5.21
CA SER A 32 -2.32 -4.51 5.64
C SER A 32 -2.42 -4.36 7.16
N SER A 33 -1.27 -4.27 7.82
CA SER A 33 -1.16 -3.99 9.26
C SER A 33 -1.15 -2.48 9.56
N THR A 34 -0.85 -1.63 8.59
CA THR A 34 -0.77 -0.18 8.77
C THR A 34 -1.57 0.60 7.74
N ALA A 35 -2.03 1.79 8.12
CA ALA A 35 -2.64 2.77 7.22
C ALA A 35 -2.37 4.20 7.72
N VAL A 36 -2.37 5.17 6.81
CA VAL A 36 -2.30 6.60 7.15
C VAL A 36 -3.69 7.21 6.98
N CYS A 37 -4.18 7.91 8.02
CA CYS A 37 -5.42 8.63 7.92
C CYS A 37 -5.28 9.82 6.94
N GLY A 38 -6.06 9.83 5.87
CA GLY A 38 -6.05 10.90 4.86
C GLY A 38 -6.53 12.28 5.37
N PHE A 39 -7.07 12.35 6.59
CA PHE A 39 -7.61 13.58 7.17
C PHE A 39 -6.65 14.25 8.15
N CYS A 40 -6.09 13.49 9.10
CA CYS A 40 -5.22 14.04 10.15
C CYS A 40 -3.76 13.56 10.05
N ARG A 41 -3.42 12.78 9.00
CA ARG A 41 -2.10 12.18 8.78
C ARG A 41 -1.60 11.25 9.89
N SER A 42 -2.47 10.82 10.81
CA SER A 42 -2.08 9.83 11.82
C SER A 42 -1.73 8.50 11.17
N THR A 43 -0.56 7.96 11.50
CA THR A 43 -0.13 6.61 11.13
C THR A 43 -0.73 5.64 12.13
N LEU A 44 -1.53 4.70 11.63
CA LEU A 44 -2.28 3.76 12.45
C LEU A 44 -1.74 2.34 12.26
N LEU A 45 -1.57 1.63 13.37
CA LEU A 45 -1.28 0.21 13.40
C LEU A 45 -2.55 -0.56 13.77
N ARG A 46 -2.88 -1.57 12.97
CA ARG A 46 -3.95 -2.53 13.23
C ARG A 46 -3.34 -3.75 13.90
N GLU A 47 -3.57 -3.88 15.20
CA GLU A 47 -3.19 -5.06 15.96
C GLU A 47 -4.36 -6.03 16.07
N ARG A 48 -4.10 -7.32 15.89
CA ARG A 48 -5.12 -8.35 16.07
C ARG A 48 -5.24 -8.68 17.56
N GLY A 49 -6.26 -8.14 18.22
CA GLY A 49 -6.53 -8.38 19.64
C GLY A 49 -7.40 -9.61 19.89
N VAL A 50 -7.44 -10.05 21.15
CA VAL A 50 -8.27 -11.19 21.61
C VAL A 50 -9.78 -10.92 21.45
N GLN A 51 -10.18 -9.65 21.46
CA GLN A 51 -11.58 -9.18 21.39
C GLN A 51 -11.93 -8.55 20.03
N GLY A 52 -11.04 -8.66 19.04
CA GLY A 52 -11.15 -7.98 17.74
C GLY A 52 -9.92 -7.14 17.43
N ASP A 53 -9.88 -6.60 16.22
CA ASP A 53 -8.78 -5.73 15.79
C ASP A 53 -8.83 -4.38 16.53
N VAL A 54 -7.67 -3.93 17.03
CA VAL A 54 -7.48 -2.64 17.70
C VAL A 54 -6.66 -1.72 16.81
N LEU A 55 -7.07 -0.46 16.70
CA LEU A 55 -6.29 0.57 16.03
C LEU A 55 -5.58 1.45 17.03
N GLU A 56 -4.27 1.51 16.90
CA GLU A 56 -3.42 2.41 17.68
C GLU A 56 -2.80 3.47 16.77
N ARG A 57 -2.72 4.71 17.26
CA ARG A 57 -1.92 5.76 16.62
C ARG A 57 -0.46 5.59 17.05
N ILE A 58 0.37 5.10 16.15
CA ILE A 58 1.82 4.91 16.39
C ILE A 58 2.66 6.12 15.94
N GLY A 59 2.05 7.09 15.26
CA GLY A 59 2.75 8.28 14.82
C GLY A 59 1.91 9.19 13.95
N GLN A 60 2.58 10.12 13.28
CA GLN A 60 2.00 11.02 12.30
C GLN A 60 2.91 11.08 11.10
N SER A 61 2.35 10.80 9.93
CA SER A 61 3.06 10.92 8.66
C SER A 61 3.47 12.37 8.45
N ALA A 62 4.71 12.56 7.99
CA ALA A 62 5.19 13.84 7.52
C ALA A 62 4.34 14.33 6.34
N GLU A 63 4.45 15.63 6.06
CA GLU A 63 3.89 16.20 4.84
C GLU A 63 4.54 15.52 3.63
N ILE A 64 3.70 15.03 2.73
CA ILE A 64 4.16 14.38 1.50
C ILE A 64 4.56 15.50 0.55
N PHE A 65 5.79 15.46 0.06
CA PHE A 65 6.22 16.36 -1.00
C PHE A 65 5.49 16.00 -2.29
N GLU A 66 5.01 17.01 -3.04
CA GLU A 66 4.41 16.76 -4.34
C GLU A 66 5.49 16.32 -5.34
N ASP A 67 5.48 15.03 -5.65
CA ASP A 67 6.56 14.37 -6.40
C ASP A 67 6.17 14.01 -7.84
N TYR A 68 5.02 14.49 -8.30
CA TYR A 68 4.52 14.31 -9.67
C TYR A 68 4.55 12.87 -10.19
N SER A 69 4.55 11.88 -9.28
CA SER A 69 4.56 10.47 -9.67
C SER A 69 3.30 10.16 -10.48
N PRO A 70 3.42 9.45 -11.62
CA PRO A 70 2.25 9.02 -12.38
C PRO A 70 1.52 7.84 -11.71
N LEU A 71 2.12 7.22 -10.68
CA LEU A 71 1.56 6.07 -9.99
C LEU A 71 0.58 6.48 -8.90
N GLN A 72 -0.47 5.69 -8.72
CA GLN A 72 -1.47 5.84 -7.69
C GLN A 72 -1.71 4.51 -7.00
N LEU A 73 -2.23 4.54 -5.77
CA LEU A 73 -2.74 3.32 -5.15
C LEU A 73 -3.86 2.74 -6.02
N GLY A 74 -3.80 1.43 -6.27
CA GLY A 74 -4.71 0.73 -7.17
C GLY A 74 -4.27 0.70 -8.63
N THR A 75 -3.19 1.39 -9.03
CA THR A 75 -2.60 1.19 -10.37
C THR A 75 -2.27 -0.29 -10.58
N THR A 76 -2.68 -0.84 -11.71
CA THR A 76 -2.40 -2.24 -12.09
C THR A 76 -1.43 -2.31 -13.25
N GLY A 77 -0.62 -3.36 -13.31
CA GLY A 77 0.33 -3.57 -14.39
C GLY A 77 0.71 -5.04 -14.59
N ARG A 78 1.69 -5.28 -15.46
CA ARG A 78 2.28 -6.61 -15.66
C ARG A 78 3.80 -6.51 -15.70
N TRP A 79 4.47 -7.47 -15.06
CA TRP A 79 5.93 -7.60 -15.10
C TRP A 79 6.31 -9.07 -15.30
N MET A 80 7.16 -9.34 -16.30
CA MET A 80 7.54 -10.69 -16.72
C MET A 80 6.35 -11.67 -16.89
N GLY A 81 5.24 -11.17 -17.45
CA GLY A 81 4.03 -11.94 -17.68
C GLY A 81 3.07 -12.08 -16.49
N SER A 82 3.51 -11.74 -15.27
CA SER A 82 2.67 -11.76 -14.06
C SER A 82 1.96 -10.41 -13.87
N GLY A 83 0.67 -10.42 -13.55
CA GLY A 83 -0.06 -9.20 -13.16
C GLY A 83 0.29 -8.75 -11.75
N PHE A 84 0.13 -7.45 -11.48
CA PHE A 84 0.29 -6.85 -10.16
C PHE A 84 -0.64 -5.64 -9.95
N ALA A 85 -0.86 -5.30 -8.68
CA ALA A 85 -1.49 -4.06 -8.24
C ALA A 85 -0.59 -3.29 -7.26
N VAL A 86 -0.56 -1.97 -7.36
CA VAL A 86 0.06 -1.06 -6.40
C VAL A 86 -0.84 -0.96 -5.16
N VAL A 87 -0.40 -1.48 -4.02
CA VAL A 87 -1.21 -1.57 -2.80
C VAL A 87 -0.69 -0.71 -1.64
N GLY A 88 0.47 -0.09 -1.80
CA GLY A 88 1.07 0.79 -0.80
C GLY A 88 2.09 1.75 -1.39
N ARG A 89 2.40 2.80 -0.63
CA ARG A 89 3.40 3.81 -0.97
C ARG A 89 4.07 4.30 0.31
N VAL A 90 5.39 4.41 0.29
CA VAL A 90 6.17 5.13 1.29
C VAL A 90 7.07 6.13 0.57
N GLN A 91 7.00 7.40 0.93
CA GLN A 91 7.99 8.39 0.47
C GLN A 91 9.14 8.41 1.47
N ARG A 92 10.37 8.31 0.96
CA ARG A 92 11.60 8.40 1.74
C ARG A 92 12.35 9.66 1.34
N GLY A 93 13.10 10.21 2.29
CA GLY A 93 13.88 11.43 2.08
C GLY A 93 15.23 11.36 2.79
N SER A 94 16.23 11.98 2.18
CA SER A 94 17.57 12.20 2.71
C SER A 94 18.07 13.58 2.30
N GLU A 95 19.25 13.99 2.80
CA GLU A 95 19.91 15.22 2.35
C GLU A 95 20.19 15.24 0.84
N LEU A 96 20.21 14.07 0.18
CA LEU A 96 20.49 13.90 -1.24
C LEU A 96 19.24 13.89 -2.12
N GLY A 97 18.04 13.88 -1.54
CA GLY A 97 16.78 13.86 -2.28
C GLY A 97 15.74 12.92 -1.70
N ASN A 98 14.57 12.94 -2.35
CA ASN A 98 13.40 12.16 -1.99
C ASN A 98 13.08 11.14 -3.09
N TRP A 99 12.53 9.99 -2.70
CA TRP A 99 12.10 8.96 -3.63
C TRP A 99 10.88 8.23 -3.09
N ASN A 100 10.18 7.51 -3.97
CA ASN A 100 9.04 6.68 -3.59
C ASN A 100 9.43 5.21 -3.57
N GLU A 101 8.86 4.50 -2.59
CA GLU A 101 8.81 3.05 -2.55
C GLU A 101 7.36 2.63 -2.70
N TRP A 102 7.05 2.04 -3.85
CA TRP A 102 5.72 1.51 -4.15
C TRP A 102 5.67 0.03 -3.82
N HIS A 103 4.70 -0.37 -3.00
CA HIS A 103 4.51 -1.76 -2.63
C HIS A 103 3.56 -2.43 -3.64
N LEU A 104 4.09 -3.43 -4.35
CA LEU A 104 3.38 -4.17 -5.38
C LEU A 104 2.90 -5.51 -4.83
N LEU A 105 1.64 -5.86 -5.08
CA LEU A 105 1.11 -7.19 -4.84
C LEU A 105 0.90 -7.89 -6.18
N PHE A 106 1.60 -9.00 -6.41
CA PHE A 106 1.50 -9.81 -7.61
C PHE A 106 0.35 -10.81 -7.52
N ASP A 107 -0.24 -11.11 -8.68
CA ASP A 107 -1.13 -12.25 -8.84
C ASP A 107 -0.37 -13.53 -8.50
N ALA A 108 -0.95 -14.33 -7.62
CA ALA A 108 -0.39 -15.61 -7.21
C ALA A 108 -1.50 -16.62 -6.90
N SER A 109 -1.27 -17.87 -7.26
CA SER A 109 -2.22 -18.97 -7.08
C SER A 109 -2.17 -19.63 -5.70
N ASP A 110 -1.06 -19.49 -4.97
CA ASP A 110 -0.85 -20.15 -3.68
C ASP A 110 -0.52 -19.15 -2.57
N LYS A 111 0.64 -18.50 -2.64
CA LYS A 111 1.08 -17.50 -1.65
C LYS A 111 1.15 -16.11 -2.28
N PRO A 112 0.65 -15.06 -1.59
CA PRO A 112 0.82 -13.69 -2.06
C PRO A 112 2.30 -13.38 -2.26
N ARG A 113 2.65 -12.80 -3.41
CA ARG A 113 4.01 -12.35 -3.71
C ARG A 113 4.02 -10.84 -3.75
N VAL A 114 5.02 -10.24 -3.12
CA VAL A 114 5.18 -8.79 -3.06
C VAL A 114 6.49 -8.36 -3.69
N ALA A 115 6.56 -7.10 -4.09
CA ALA A 115 7.79 -6.47 -4.56
C ALA A 115 7.78 -4.99 -4.19
N TRP A 116 8.97 -4.39 -4.23
CA TRP A 116 9.16 -2.96 -4.10
C TRP A 116 9.51 -2.37 -5.46
N LEU A 117 8.80 -1.32 -5.85
CA LEU A 117 9.11 -0.51 -7.01
C LEU A 117 9.60 0.85 -6.52
N SER A 118 10.91 1.02 -6.55
CA SER A 118 11.56 2.27 -6.21
C SER A 118 11.44 3.23 -7.39
N GLU A 119 10.99 4.45 -7.12
CA GLU A 119 10.86 5.52 -8.10
C GLU A 119 11.66 6.74 -7.65
N ASP A 120 12.57 7.19 -8.52
CA ASP A 120 13.31 8.44 -8.35
C ASP A 120 13.42 9.16 -9.69
N ASN A 121 13.02 10.44 -9.73
CA ASN A 121 13.07 11.29 -10.92
C ASN A 121 12.49 10.65 -12.20
N GLY A 122 11.38 9.92 -12.08
CA GLY A 122 10.71 9.23 -13.18
C GLY A 122 11.43 7.96 -13.68
N GLN A 123 12.49 7.53 -13.00
CA GLN A 123 13.11 6.23 -13.20
C GLN A 123 12.54 5.22 -12.20
N PHE A 124 12.48 3.95 -12.60
CA PHE A 124 11.84 2.90 -11.83
C PHE A 124 12.73 1.66 -11.74
N VAL A 125 12.92 1.14 -10.53
CA VAL A 125 13.64 -0.11 -10.26
C VAL A 125 12.74 -1.05 -9.47
N LEU A 126 12.54 -2.26 -9.96
CA LEU A 126 11.73 -3.27 -9.30
C LEU A 126 12.63 -4.29 -8.59
N SER A 127 12.38 -4.48 -7.29
CA SER A 127 13.07 -5.45 -6.42
C SER A 127 12.06 -6.47 -5.90
N LEU A 128 12.31 -7.75 -6.18
CA LEU A 128 11.50 -8.86 -5.65
C LEU A 128 11.93 -9.20 -4.22
N GLU A 129 10.96 -9.58 -3.39
CA GLU A 129 11.20 -10.13 -2.05
C GLU A 129 11.22 -11.67 -2.04
#